data_AF-A0A9E3JXP3-F1
#
_entry.id   AF-A0A9E3JXP3-F1
#
_cell.length_a   1.000
_cell.length_b   1.000
_cell.length_c   1.000
_cell.angle_alpha   90.00
_cell.angle_beta   90.00
_cell.angle_gamma   90.00
#
_symmetry.space_group_name_H-M   'P 1'
#
loop_
_entity.id
_entity.type
_entity.pdbx_description
1 polymer ?
#
loop_
_entity_poly.entity_id
_entity_poly.type
_entity_poly.pdbx_seq_one_letter_code
_entity_poly.pdbx_strand_id
1 'polypeptide(L)' 'TEEWLQRYNDERPHESLGNLPPSVYRASRERENSPFALST' A
#
# COMPACT_ATOMS: atom_id res chain seq x y z
N THR A 1 -5.45 18.85 -6.96
CA THR A 1 -5.01 18.47 -8.32
C THR A 1 -4.58 17.02 -8.31
N GLU A 2 -4.63 16.34 -9.44
CA GLU A 2 -4.22 14.93 -9.56
C GLU A 2 -2.77 14.69 -9.10
N GLU A 3 -1.87 15.66 -9.33
CA GLU A 3 -0.50 15.64 -8.83
C GLU A 3 -0.42 15.43 -7.31
N TRP A 4 -1.15 16.24 -6.53
CA TRP A 4 -1.13 16.13 -5.06
C TRP A 4 -1.52 14.72 -4.59
N LEU A 5 -2.53 14.13 -5.23
CA LEU A 5 -3.01 12.80 -4.86
C LEU A 5 -1.97 11.72 -5.20
N GLN A 6 -1.31 11.85 -6.35
CA GLN A 6 -0.23 10.94 -6.75
C GLN A 6 0.94 11.00 -5.77
N ARG A 7 1.42 12.20 -5.44
CA ARG A 7 2.51 12.40 -4.46
C ARG A 7 2.16 11.85 -3.09
N TYR A 8 0.91 12.03 -2.65
CA TYR A 8 0.43 11.48 -1.40
C TYR A 8 0.44 9.95 -1.39
N ASN A 9 -0.02 9.32 -2.47
CA ASN A 9 -0.13 7.87 -2.54
C ASN A 9 1.22 7.16 -2.76
N ASP A 10 2.14 7.79 -3.49
CA ASP A 10 3.38 7.11 -3.94
C ASP A 10 4.63 7.54 -3.17
N GLU A 11 4.74 8.81 -2.77
CA GLU A 11 5.98 9.35 -2.19
C GLU A 11 5.93 9.53 -0.68
N ARG A 12 4.73 9.63 -0.06
CA ARG A 12 4.62 9.97 1.36
C ARG A 12 4.51 8.74 2.26
N PRO A 13 5.53 8.45 3.10
CA PRO A 13 5.41 7.43 4.12
C PRO A 13 4.49 7.90 5.26
N HIS A 14 3.71 6.96 5.82
CA HIS A 14 2.84 7.22 6.95
C HIS A 14 3.15 6.28 8.11
N GLU A 15 3.32 6.84 9.31
CA GLU A 15 3.63 6.09 10.53
C GLU A 15 2.55 5.04 10.83
N SER A 16 1.28 5.37 10.61
CA SER A 16 0.14 4.45 10.76
C SER A 16 0.15 3.26 9.80
N LEU A 17 0.91 3.34 8.71
CA LEU A 17 1.11 2.25 7.74
C LEU A 17 2.48 1.56 7.93
N GLY A 18 3.18 1.84 9.03
CA GLY A 18 4.52 1.33 9.28
C GLY A 18 5.63 2.08 8.53
N ASN A 19 5.48 3.39 8.34
CA ASN A 19 6.35 4.23 7.50
C ASN A 19 6.33 3.85 6.01
N LEU A 20 5.24 3.27 5.52
CA LEU A 20 5.04 2.93 4.12
C LEU A 20 4.11 3.93 3.41
N PRO A 21 4.33 4.19 2.11
CA PRO A 21 3.36 4.90 1.29
C PRO A 21 2.05 4.12 1.11
N PRO A 22 0.90 4.80 0.90
CA PRO A 22 -0.38 4.15 0.67
C PRO A 22 -0.38 3.12 -0.47
N SER A 23 0.34 3.41 -1.57
CA SER A 23 0.49 2.51 -2.72
C SER A 23 1.19 1.20 -2.34
N VAL A 24 2.30 1.30 -1.60
CA VAL A 24 3.07 0.15 -1.14
C VAL A 24 2.28 -0.69 -0.13
N TYR A 25 1.63 -0.03 0.83
CA TYR A 25 0.81 -0.72 1.82
C TYR A 25 -0.35 -1.48 1.17
N ARG A 26 -1.03 -0.90 0.16
CA ARG A 26 -2.07 -1.60 -0.59
C ARG A 26 -1.54 -2.84 -1.31
N ALA A 27 -0.42 -2.73 -2.01
CA ALA A 27 0.17 -3.86 -2.72
C ALA A 27 0.55 -5.02 -1.76
N SER A 28 1.07 -4.69 -0.57
CA SER A 28 1.33 -5.68 0.49
C SER A 28 0.03 -6.34 0.95
N ARG A 29 -1.02 -5.55 1.22
CA ARG A 29 -2.33 -6.07 1.67
C ARG A 29 -3.00 -6.94 0.62
N GLU A 30 -2.94 -6.59 -0.65
CA GLU A 30 -3.49 -7.40 -1.75
C GLU A 30 -2.77 -8.75 -1.88
N ARG A 31 -1.45 -8.78 -1.64
CA ARG A 31 -0.68 -10.02 -1.59
C ARG A 31 -1.11 -10.89 -0.41
N GLU A 32 -1.31 -10.29 0.77
CA GLU A 32 -1.77 -10.99 1.98
C GLU A 32 -3.23 -11.46 1.88
N ASN A 33 -4.10 -10.69 1.22
CA ASN A 33 -5.50 -11.03 1.01
C ASN A 33 -5.72 -11.96 -0.19
N SER A 34 -4.67 -12.32 -0.93
CA SER A 34 -4.80 -13.26 -2.03
C SER A 34 -5.21 -14.63 -1.47
N PRO A 35 -6.38 -15.17 -1.86
CA PRO A 35 -6.86 -16.47 -1.39
C PRO A 35 -5.96 -17.63 -1.82
N PHE A 36 -4.96 -17.37 -2.66
CA PHE A 36 -4.00 -18.36 -3.18
C PHE A 36 -2.90 -18.75 -2.19
N ALA A 37 -2.76 -18.06 -1.04
CA ALA A 37 -1.68 -18.34 -0.09
C ALA A 37 -2.05 -19.37 1.02
N LEU A 38 -3.28 -19.88 1.06
CA LEU A 38 -3.74 -20.85 2.08
C LEU A 38 -4.03 -22.25 1.52
N SER A 39 -3.31 -22.67 0.47
CA SER A 39 -3.25 -24.07 0.06
C SER A 39 -1.83 -24.60 0.18
N THR A 40 -1.42 -24.99 1.39
CA THR A 40 -0.39 -26.01 1.66
C THR A 40 -0.61 -26.55 3.07
#